data_AF-A0A6A4HSK8-F1
#
_entry.id   AF-A0A6A4HSK8-F1
#
_cell.length_a   1.000
_cell.length_b   1.000
_cell.length_c   1.000
_cell.angle_alpha   90.00
_cell.angle_beta   90.00
_cell.angle_gamma   90.00
#
_symmetry.space_group_name_H-M   'P 1'
#
loop_
_entity.id
_entity.type
_entity.pdbx_description
1 polymer ?
#
loop_
_entity_poly.entity_id
_entity_poly.type
_entity_poly.pdbx_seq_one_letter_code
_entity_poly.pdbx_strand_id
1 'polypeptide(L)'
;MAPILLLISIPLNGRQLHLAGFYLTALAMRGNNCGEATAFASGSEEALRIGLMYLQSSAEASFAGFRIYKTKILRTPTDSPFFPTSCSHKMSRTTEGKATTKVDSPIQTLHLGVYRVLIQRKGSLFFDINAACKKWAADAQILHRVLKEAYHVAPMLFLLFTLLEMGKSVEHVLFLVFETRIFRRMEMGLKKGTMDAQGLLWDLALRWTCLILFPLITQWNEQIHQSLRSKIVHYFNDYILRARLKSDLPTLDANLNNEHITAEAAWYGLLILVQFFAQASAIFTELAFILRIARSNQHGLIYAILCIGRPFLRLILHKSLWSMPHVVEAINPNFLRMRALQHLGTKDFRLDVLSSDIVQYIINEYRKAMVLLGNTPIDSPVILHERFRSSRSHIAVSLTVCLR
;
A
#
# COMPACT_ATOMS: atom_id res chain seq x y z
N MET A 1 -13.36 1.04 -48.28
CA MET A 1 -14.14 1.69 -47.20
C MET A 1 -13.25 2.72 -46.54
N ALA A 2 -13.53 4.00 -46.74
CA ALA A 2 -12.74 5.10 -46.19
C ALA A 2 -12.94 5.20 -44.67
N PRO A 3 -11.90 5.49 -43.87
CA PRO A 3 -12.04 5.65 -42.44
C PRO A 3 -12.78 6.96 -42.13
N ILE A 4 -13.94 6.86 -41.49
CA ILE A 4 -14.68 8.00 -40.96
C ILE A 4 -13.92 8.49 -39.71
N LEU A 5 -13.22 9.61 -39.86
CA LEU A 5 -12.64 10.36 -38.75
C LEU A 5 -13.77 11.09 -38.00
N LEU A 6 -14.26 10.48 -36.93
CA LEU A 6 -15.17 11.12 -35.98
C LEU A 6 -14.37 12.04 -35.04
N LEU A 7 -14.29 13.31 -35.40
CA LEU A 7 -13.84 14.39 -34.51
C LEU A 7 -14.96 14.73 -33.53
N ILE A 8 -14.92 14.16 -32.32
CA ILE A 8 -15.82 14.54 -31.23
C ILE A 8 -15.21 15.75 -30.52
N SER A 9 -15.75 16.94 -30.77
CA SER A 9 -15.43 18.16 -29.99
C SER A 9 -16.40 18.26 -28.82
N ILE A 10 -15.89 18.17 -27.58
CA ILE A 10 -16.68 18.39 -26.37
C ILE A 10 -16.34 19.78 -25.81
N PRO A 11 -17.31 20.72 -25.73
CA PRO A 11 -17.05 22.04 -25.16
C PRO A 11 -17.01 21.94 -23.64
N LEU A 12 -15.84 22.17 -23.05
CA LEU A 12 -15.67 22.37 -21.61
C LEU A 12 -15.12 23.78 -21.36
N ASN A 13 -16.00 24.64 -20.82
CA ASN A 13 -15.69 25.86 -20.08
C ASN A 13 -14.49 26.70 -20.59
N GLY A 14 -14.62 27.24 -21.81
CA GLY A 14 -13.82 28.40 -22.26
C GLY A 14 -12.34 28.15 -22.60
N ARG A 15 -11.84 26.90 -22.60
CA ARG A 15 -10.50 26.59 -23.14
C ARG A 15 -10.57 25.40 -24.10
N GLN A 16 -10.27 25.67 -25.37
CA GLN A 16 -10.05 24.61 -26.37
C GLN A 16 -8.71 23.93 -26.09
N LEU A 17 -8.74 22.65 -25.73
CA LEU A 17 -7.57 21.79 -25.70
C LEU A 17 -7.67 20.84 -26.90
N HIS A 18 -6.80 21.02 -27.89
CA HIS A 18 -6.67 20.09 -29.01
C HIS A 18 -5.77 18.92 -28.56
N LEU A 19 -6.38 17.77 -28.26
CA LEU A 19 -5.66 16.51 -28.03
C LEU A 19 -5.60 15.75 -29.35
N ALA A 20 -4.52 15.97 -30.11
CA ALA A 20 -4.24 15.21 -31.32
C ALA A 20 -3.67 13.82 -30.95
N GLY A 21 -4.16 12.79 -31.64
CA GLY A 21 -4.13 11.39 -31.25
C GLY A 21 -2.76 10.70 -31.18
N PHE A 22 -2.71 9.66 -30.34
CA PHE A 22 -1.57 8.74 -30.21
C PHE A 22 -1.99 7.24 -30.22
N TYR A 23 -3.15 6.89 -30.78
CA TYR A 23 -3.72 5.55 -30.63
C TYR A 23 -3.57 4.60 -31.84
N LEU A 24 -2.85 4.97 -32.90
CA LEU A 24 -2.90 4.22 -34.18
C LEU A 24 -1.68 3.35 -34.53
N THR A 25 -0.72 3.16 -33.64
CA THR A 25 0.49 2.35 -33.96
C THR A 25 0.55 0.95 -33.33
N ALA A 26 -0.36 0.58 -32.42
CA ALA A 26 -0.27 -0.71 -31.72
C ALA A 26 -0.99 -1.89 -32.44
N LEU A 27 -1.80 -1.63 -33.46
CA LEU A 27 -2.67 -2.66 -34.07
C LEU A 27 -2.15 -3.27 -35.38
N ALA A 28 -0.97 -2.86 -35.86
CA ALA A 28 -0.42 -3.33 -37.15
C ALA A 28 0.63 -4.46 -37.05
N MET A 29 0.96 -4.98 -35.85
CA MET A 29 2.11 -5.90 -35.64
C MET A 29 1.75 -7.27 -35.05
N ARG A 30 0.52 -7.78 -35.21
CA ARG A 30 0.16 -9.12 -34.69
C ARG A 30 -0.55 -9.98 -35.74
N GLY A 31 0.14 -10.24 -36.83
CA GLY A 31 -0.21 -11.26 -37.82
C GLY A 31 0.68 -12.48 -37.69
N ASN A 32 0.04 -13.66 -37.66
CA ASN A 32 0.58 -15.01 -37.85
C ASN A 32 1.49 -15.58 -36.76
N ASN A 33 0.90 -16.40 -35.88
CA ASN A 33 1.29 -17.81 -35.71
C ASN A 33 0.27 -18.54 -34.82
N CYS A 34 -0.39 -19.55 -35.39
CA CYS A 34 -1.29 -20.47 -34.69
C CYS A 34 -0.45 -21.48 -33.91
N GLY A 35 -0.49 -21.42 -32.58
CA GLY A 35 0.15 -22.43 -31.74
C GLY A 35 0.23 -22.14 -30.25
N GLU A 36 -0.75 -21.47 -29.62
CA GLU A 36 -0.71 -21.22 -28.17
C GLU A 36 -2.12 -21.24 -27.55
N ALA A 37 -2.60 -22.42 -27.14
CA ALA A 37 -3.78 -22.53 -26.27
C ALA A 37 -3.42 -22.83 -24.81
N THR A 38 -2.15 -23.11 -24.49
CA THR A 38 -1.66 -23.40 -23.13
C THR A 38 -0.92 -22.23 -22.47
N ALA A 39 -0.51 -21.21 -23.22
CA ALA A 39 0.19 -20.03 -22.68
C ALA A 39 -0.74 -19.00 -22.00
N PHE A 40 -2.05 -19.04 -22.28
CA PHE A 40 -2.99 -18.04 -21.77
C PHE A 40 -3.36 -18.23 -20.28
N ALA A 41 -3.17 -19.45 -19.74
CA ALA A 41 -3.45 -19.75 -18.33
C ALA A 41 -2.34 -19.31 -17.37
N SER A 42 -1.07 -19.21 -17.81
CA SER A 42 0.03 -18.77 -16.94
C SER A 42 0.09 -17.23 -16.84
N GLY A 43 -0.28 -16.51 -17.90
CA GLY A 43 -0.29 -15.04 -17.90
C GLY A 43 -1.30 -14.41 -16.93
N SER A 44 -2.46 -15.06 -16.70
CA SER A 44 -3.44 -14.54 -15.73
C SER A 44 -3.01 -14.75 -14.28
N GLU A 45 -2.24 -15.80 -13.99
CA GLU A 45 -1.73 -16.07 -12.64
C GLU A 45 -0.62 -15.07 -12.25
N GLU A 46 0.23 -14.68 -13.21
CA GLU A 46 1.26 -13.66 -13.01
C GLU A 46 0.64 -12.26 -12.81
N ALA A 47 -0.37 -11.90 -13.60
CA ALA A 47 -1.09 -10.63 -13.47
C ALA A 47 -1.85 -10.53 -12.13
N LEU A 48 -2.51 -11.61 -11.71
CA LEU A 48 -3.20 -11.69 -10.42
C LEU A 48 -2.21 -11.67 -9.24
N ARG A 49 -1.00 -12.22 -9.43
CA ARG A 49 0.09 -12.15 -8.44
C ARG A 49 0.67 -10.75 -8.29
N ILE A 50 0.89 -10.02 -9.39
CA ILE A 50 1.35 -8.63 -9.37
C ILE A 50 0.27 -7.73 -8.75
N GLY A 51 -1.00 -7.94 -9.13
CA GLY A 51 -2.15 -7.24 -8.54
C GLY A 51 -2.27 -7.45 -7.03
N LEU A 52 -2.17 -8.71 -6.56
CA LEU A 52 -2.23 -9.03 -5.13
C LEU A 52 -1.05 -8.49 -4.32
N MET A 53 0.17 -8.45 -4.90
CA MET A 53 1.32 -7.83 -4.23
C MET A 53 1.13 -6.32 -4.08
N TYR A 54 0.55 -5.65 -5.07
CA TYR A 54 0.24 -4.22 -5.02
C TYR A 54 -0.88 -3.90 -4.03
N LEU A 55 -1.94 -4.72 -4.01
CA LEU A 55 -3.05 -4.69 -3.05
C LEU A 55 -2.57 -4.80 -1.60
N GLN A 56 -1.64 -5.72 -1.37
CA GLN A 56 -1.10 -5.97 -0.05
C GLN A 56 -0.17 -4.84 0.41
N SER A 57 0.72 -4.37 -0.47
CA SER A 57 1.58 -3.21 -0.17
C SER A 57 0.77 -1.93 0.08
N SER A 58 -0.31 -1.72 -0.69
CA SER A 58 -1.23 -0.57 -0.55
C SER A 58 -2.06 -0.63 0.72
N ALA A 59 -2.65 -1.80 1.05
CA ALA A 59 -3.37 -2.00 2.31
C ALA A 59 -2.44 -1.81 3.51
N GLU A 60 -1.25 -2.42 3.50
CA GLU A 60 -0.29 -2.29 4.59
C GLU A 60 0.24 -0.84 4.73
N ALA A 61 0.41 -0.10 3.62
CA ALA A 61 0.77 1.32 3.65
C ALA A 61 -0.36 2.24 4.18
N SER A 62 -1.63 1.95 3.89
CA SER A 62 -2.77 2.68 4.47
C SER A 62 -2.89 2.44 5.97
N PHE A 63 -2.73 1.20 6.41
CA PHE A 63 -2.79 0.85 7.83
C PHE A 63 -1.56 1.36 8.60
N ALA A 64 -0.40 1.45 7.96
CA ALA A 64 0.80 2.09 8.50
C ALA A 64 0.63 3.60 8.69
N GLY A 65 0.06 4.31 7.71
CA GLY A 65 -0.19 5.74 7.78
C GLY A 65 -1.20 6.15 8.86
N PHE A 66 -2.17 5.28 9.17
CA PHE A 66 -3.15 5.52 10.24
C PHE A 66 -2.61 5.24 11.65
N ARG A 67 -1.56 4.42 11.77
CA ARG A 67 -0.95 4.10 13.07
C ARG A 67 0.13 5.12 13.38
N ILE A 68 -0.30 6.34 13.72
CA ILE A 68 0.58 7.41 14.26
C ILE A 68 1.40 6.81 15.39
N TYR A 69 2.72 6.80 15.18
CA TYR A 69 3.67 6.17 16.06
C TYR A 69 3.63 6.84 17.44
N LYS A 70 3.12 6.12 18.44
CA LYS A 70 3.57 6.32 19.81
C LYS A 70 4.92 5.63 19.96
N THR A 71 5.93 6.07 19.19
CA THR A 71 7.32 5.73 19.46
C THR A 71 7.68 6.41 20.76
N LYS A 72 7.48 5.71 21.87
CA LYS A 72 8.13 6.06 23.13
C LYS A 72 9.61 5.86 22.85
N ILE A 73 10.30 6.91 22.41
CA ILE A 73 11.76 6.94 22.36
C ILE A 73 12.17 6.76 23.83
N LEU A 74 12.46 5.52 24.20
CA LEU A 74 13.19 5.24 25.42
C LEU A 74 14.57 5.87 25.19
N ARG A 75 14.69 7.15 25.54
CA ARG A 75 15.99 7.71 25.89
C ARG A 75 16.46 6.90 27.07
N THR A 76 17.30 5.91 26.81
CA THR A 76 18.27 5.49 27.82
C THR A 76 19.05 6.75 28.16
N PRO A 77 19.15 7.14 29.44
CA PRO A 77 20.09 8.19 29.81
C PRO A 77 21.49 7.67 29.46
N THR A 78 22.01 8.12 28.32
CA THR A 78 23.43 8.04 28.02
C THR A 78 24.12 9.09 28.87
N ASP A 79 24.34 8.74 30.14
CA ASP A 79 25.45 9.28 30.90
C ASP A 79 26.71 8.66 30.31
N SER A 80 27.35 9.35 29.36
CA SER A 80 28.76 9.10 29.05
C SER A 80 29.60 10.26 29.56
N PRO A 81 30.67 9.97 30.33
CA PRO A 81 31.45 10.96 31.04
C PRO A 81 32.53 11.55 30.16
N PHE A 82 32.82 12.84 30.35
CA PHE A 82 34.09 13.44 29.98
C PHE A 82 34.95 13.56 31.25
N PHE A 83 36.12 12.92 31.19
CA PHE A 83 37.30 12.90 32.08
C PHE A 83 37.33 11.96 33.32
N PRO A 84 38.51 11.33 33.57
CA PRO A 84 38.70 10.37 34.64
C PRO A 84 39.22 11.06 35.90
N THR A 85 38.54 10.84 37.03
CA THR A 85 39.19 10.92 38.34
C THR A 85 38.71 9.78 39.20
N SER A 86 39.67 8.94 39.58
CA SER A 86 39.60 7.89 40.57
C SER A 86 38.81 8.32 41.81
N CYS A 87 37.70 7.62 42.10
CA CYS A 87 37.15 7.52 43.44
C CYS A 87 36.39 6.18 43.57
N SER A 88 37.00 5.28 44.34
CA SER A 88 36.41 4.02 44.79
C SER A 88 35.24 4.33 45.73
N HIS A 89 34.00 4.05 45.32
CA HIS A 89 32.86 4.12 46.22
C HIS A 89 32.03 2.83 46.19
N LYS A 90 31.87 2.30 47.40
CA LYS A 90 31.23 1.06 47.82
C LYS A 90 29.77 1.01 47.36
N MET A 91 29.43 0.01 46.57
CA MET A 91 28.10 -0.23 46.02
C MET A 91 27.22 -0.93 47.07
N SER A 92 26.18 -0.22 47.51
CA SER A 92 25.21 -0.69 48.52
C SER A 92 24.08 -1.52 47.90
N ARG A 93 23.68 -2.55 48.65
CA ARG A 93 22.63 -3.55 48.37
C ARG A 93 21.31 -2.96 47.88
N THR A 94 20.84 -3.45 46.75
CA THR A 94 19.44 -3.34 46.32
C THR A 94 18.65 -4.51 46.87
N THR A 95 17.53 -4.20 47.52
CA THR A 95 16.54 -5.10 48.12
C THR A 95 15.91 -6.06 47.11
N GLU A 96 15.90 -7.35 47.45
CA GLU A 96 15.21 -8.44 46.75
C GLU A 96 13.69 -8.26 46.79
N GLY A 97 13.14 -7.65 45.74
CA GLY A 97 11.73 -7.79 45.40
C GLY A 97 11.50 -9.13 44.71
N LYS A 98 10.72 -10.00 45.35
CA LYS A 98 10.33 -11.35 44.88
C LYS A 98 9.73 -11.28 43.48
N ALA A 99 10.57 -11.46 42.47
CA ALA A 99 10.21 -11.46 41.06
C ALA A 99 9.38 -12.70 40.76
N THR A 100 8.10 -12.53 40.45
CA THR A 100 7.31 -13.56 39.78
C THR A 100 8.01 -13.86 38.46
N THR A 101 8.55 -15.07 38.33
CA THR A 101 9.19 -15.62 37.12
C THR A 101 8.16 -15.70 35.99
N LYS A 102 7.89 -14.55 35.37
CA LYS A 102 7.23 -14.49 34.06
C LYS A 102 8.13 -15.24 33.10
N VAL A 103 7.61 -16.31 32.53
CA VAL A 103 8.28 -17.08 31.48
C VAL A 103 8.59 -16.11 30.33
N ASP A 104 9.86 -15.74 30.21
CA ASP A 104 10.35 -14.80 29.22
C ASP A 104 10.03 -15.36 27.83
N SER A 105 9.07 -14.73 27.16
CA SER A 105 8.77 -15.08 25.77
C SER A 105 10.02 -14.84 24.95
N PRO A 106 10.55 -15.83 24.20
CA PRO A 106 11.83 -15.69 23.52
C PRO A 106 11.75 -14.53 22.52
N ILE A 107 12.44 -13.43 22.83
CA ILE A 107 12.55 -12.27 21.96
C ILE A 107 13.46 -12.65 20.80
N GLN A 108 12.95 -12.60 19.57
CA GLN A 108 13.76 -12.85 18.39
C GLN A 108 14.39 -11.53 17.94
N THR A 109 15.71 -11.51 17.85
CA THR A 109 16.44 -10.38 17.28
C THR A 109 16.68 -10.64 15.81
N LEU A 110 16.31 -9.69 14.96
CA LEU A 110 16.52 -9.75 13.51
C LEU A 110 17.33 -8.54 13.08
N HIS A 111 18.51 -8.80 12.50
CA HIS A 111 19.37 -7.76 11.96
C HIS A 111 19.00 -7.50 10.49
N LEU A 112 18.55 -6.28 10.20
CA LEU A 112 18.10 -5.82 8.88
C LEU A 112 18.89 -4.56 8.50
N GLY A 113 20.04 -4.74 7.86
CA GLY A 113 20.92 -3.64 7.47
C GLY A 113 21.41 -2.85 8.71
N VAL A 114 21.06 -1.57 8.78
CA VAL A 114 21.41 -0.69 9.91
C VAL A 114 20.54 -0.87 11.15
N TYR A 115 19.47 -1.65 11.03
CA TYR A 115 18.46 -1.84 12.08
C TYR A 115 18.58 -3.19 12.77
N ARG A 116 18.32 -3.20 14.07
CA ARG A 116 18.01 -4.38 14.87
C ARG A 116 16.55 -4.32 15.23
N VAL A 117 15.78 -5.27 14.71
CA VAL A 117 14.35 -5.40 14.99
C VAL A 117 14.16 -6.49 16.03
N LEU A 118 13.64 -6.12 17.20
CA LEU A 118 13.28 -7.03 18.27
C LEU A 118 11.81 -7.40 18.10
N ILE A 119 11.53 -8.67 17.79
CA ILE A 119 10.18 -9.17 17.54
C ILE A 119 9.82 -10.13 18.68
N GLN A 120 8.67 -9.90 19.31
CA GLN A 120 8.15 -10.84 20.30
C GLN A 120 7.62 -12.09 19.59
N ARG A 121 8.28 -13.24 19.78
CA ARG A 121 7.82 -14.51 19.22
C ARG A 121 6.56 -14.96 19.97
N LYS A 122 5.39 -14.74 19.36
CA LYS A 122 4.14 -15.33 19.85
C LYS A 122 4.17 -16.84 19.58
N GLY A 123 4.11 -17.64 20.64
CA GLY A 123 4.22 -19.10 20.59
C GLY A 123 3.05 -19.82 19.92
N SER A 124 1.93 -19.15 19.63
CA SER A 124 0.80 -19.77 18.93
C SER A 124 0.91 -19.59 17.41
N LEU A 125 1.12 -20.71 16.71
CA LEU A 125 0.97 -20.80 15.26
C LEU A 125 -0.49 -20.55 14.83
N PHE A 126 -1.44 -20.81 15.72
CA PHE A 126 -2.84 -20.49 15.53
C PHE A 126 -3.09 -19.02 15.84
N PHE A 127 -3.50 -18.27 14.80
CA PHE A 127 -3.95 -16.90 14.94
C PHE A 127 -5.14 -16.88 15.91
N ASP A 128 -5.06 -16.06 16.96
CA ASP A 128 -6.23 -15.76 17.78
C ASP A 128 -7.15 -14.84 16.97
N ILE A 129 -7.99 -15.46 16.13
CA ILE A 129 -8.92 -14.78 15.21
C ILE A 129 -9.83 -13.84 16.01
N ASN A 130 -10.20 -14.22 17.23
CA ASN A 130 -11.07 -13.41 18.08
C ASN A 130 -10.35 -12.13 18.53
N ALA A 131 -9.08 -12.23 18.95
CA ALA A 131 -8.29 -11.05 19.28
C ALA A 131 -8.02 -10.16 18.06
N ALA A 132 -7.75 -10.75 16.90
CA ALA A 132 -7.58 -10.02 15.65
C ALA A 132 -8.86 -9.30 15.24
N CYS A 133 -10.02 -9.96 15.34
CA CYS A 133 -11.33 -9.40 15.03
C CYS A 133 -11.69 -8.25 15.97
N LYS A 134 -11.44 -8.39 17.29
CA LYS A 134 -11.62 -7.29 18.26
C LYS A 134 -10.76 -6.08 17.93
N LYS A 135 -9.49 -6.30 17.57
CA LYS A 135 -8.58 -5.23 17.16
C LYS A 135 -9.07 -4.55 15.88
N TRP A 136 -9.46 -5.35 14.88
CA TRP A 136 -10.03 -4.85 13.64
C TRP A 136 -11.30 -4.04 13.87
N ALA A 137 -12.18 -4.46 14.79
CA ALA A 137 -13.38 -3.69 15.12
C ALA A 137 -13.03 -2.32 15.72
N ALA A 138 -12.02 -2.25 16.60
CA ALA A 138 -11.54 -0.99 17.16
C ALA A 138 -10.94 -0.07 16.08
N ASP A 139 -10.08 -0.61 15.20
CA ASP A 139 -9.47 0.14 14.10
C ASP A 139 -10.54 0.60 13.09
N ALA A 140 -11.52 -0.25 12.78
CA ALA A 140 -12.65 0.06 11.91
C ALA A 140 -13.54 1.18 12.46
N GLN A 141 -13.66 1.31 13.78
CA GLN A 141 -14.41 2.41 14.39
C GLN A 141 -13.74 3.77 14.12
N ILE A 142 -12.40 3.83 14.22
CA ILE A 142 -11.63 5.03 13.89
C ILE A 142 -11.79 5.36 12.41
N LEU A 143 -11.70 4.34 11.57
CA LEU A 143 -11.85 4.45 10.13
C LEU A 143 -13.22 4.98 9.72
N HIS A 144 -14.27 4.40 10.28
CA HIS A 144 -15.65 4.81 10.09
C HIS A 144 -15.86 6.28 10.51
N ARG A 145 -15.23 6.72 11.61
CA ARG A 145 -15.28 8.11 12.02
C ARG A 145 -14.68 9.05 10.96
N VAL A 146 -13.50 8.74 10.44
CA VAL A 146 -12.84 9.56 9.40
C VAL A 146 -13.64 9.57 8.10
N LEU A 147 -14.19 8.43 7.70
CA LEU A 147 -15.12 8.31 6.57
C LEU A 147 -16.36 9.18 6.76
N LYS A 148 -16.98 9.13 7.94
CA LYS A 148 -18.16 9.93 8.26
C LYS A 148 -17.87 11.42 8.22
N GLU A 149 -16.72 11.85 8.76
CA GLU A 149 -16.29 13.24 8.71
C GLU A 149 -16.05 13.70 7.26
N ALA A 150 -15.36 12.90 6.45
CA ALA A 150 -15.15 13.22 5.02
C ALA A 150 -16.46 13.25 4.22
N TYR A 151 -17.39 12.33 4.49
CA TYR A 151 -18.71 12.30 3.86
C TYR A 151 -19.53 13.55 4.18
N HIS A 152 -19.46 14.05 5.41
CA HIS A 152 -20.19 15.25 5.82
C HIS A 152 -19.68 16.53 5.11
N VAL A 153 -18.39 16.59 4.72
CA VAL A 153 -17.83 17.76 4.03
C VAL A 153 -18.37 17.90 2.61
N ALA A 154 -18.46 16.81 1.85
CA ALA A 154 -18.89 16.84 0.46
C ALA A 154 -19.51 15.49 0.02
N PRO A 155 -20.75 15.16 0.42
CA PRO A 155 -21.30 13.82 0.26
C PRO A 155 -21.44 13.40 -1.21
N MET A 156 -21.92 14.31 -2.07
CA MET A 156 -22.09 14.01 -3.50
C MET A 156 -20.76 13.77 -4.22
N LEU A 157 -19.75 14.60 -3.97
CA LEU A 157 -18.42 14.43 -4.57
C LEU A 157 -17.74 13.17 -4.05
N PHE A 158 -17.88 12.88 -2.76
CA PHE A 158 -17.33 11.67 -2.16
C PHE A 158 -17.97 10.40 -2.72
N LEU A 159 -19.31 10.35 -2.81
CA LEU A 159 -20.03 9.21 -3.41
C LEU A 159 -19.62 9.01 -4.86
N LEU A 160 -19.62 10.08 -5.67
CA LEU A 160 -19.24 10.01 -7.07
C LEU A 160 -17.78 9.52 -7.22
N PHE A 161 -16.86 10.05 -6.41
CA PHE A 161 -15.47 9.60 -6.38
C PHE A 161 -15.35 8.10 -6.06
N THR A 162 -16.03 7.63 -5.00
CA THR A 162 -15.99 6.20 -4.63
C THR A 162 -16.57 5.30 -5.71
N LEU A 163 -17.68 5.69 -6.34
CA LEU A 163 -18.31 4.93 -7.42
C LEU A 163 -17.43 4.88 -8.67
N LEU A 164 -16.80 5.99 -9.05
CA LEU A 164 -15.88 6.03 -10.19
C LEU A 164 -14.65 5.17 -9.92
N GLU A 165 -14.11 5.19 -8.70
CA GLU A 165 -12.94 4.39 -8.35
C GLU A 165 -13.24 2.89 -8.29
N MET A 166 -14.41 2.51 -7.75
CA MET A 166 -14.93 1.15 -7.87
C MET A 166 -15.14 0.76 -9.34
N GLY A 167 -15.70 1.65 -10.16
CA GLY A 167 -15.91 1.44 -11.59
C GLY A 167 -14.62 1.15 -12.35
N LYS A 168 -13.55 1.92 -12.10
CA LYS A 168 -12.22 1.65 -12.66
C LYS A 168 -11.70 0.27 -12.30
N SER A 169 -11.92 -0.17 -11.06
CA SER A 169 -11.45 -1.48 -10.61
C SER A 169 -12.15 -2.65 -11.34
N VAL A 170 -13.40 -2.45 -11.80
CA VAL A 170 -14.21 -3.45 -12.51
C VAL A 170 -13.88 -3.51 -14.01
N GLU A 171 -13.17 -2.52 -14.56
CA GLU A 171 -12.80 -2.42 -15.98
C GLU A 171 -12.15 -3.71 -16.51
N HIS A 172 -11.13 -4.21 -15.81
CA HIS A 172 -10.42 -5.43 -16.21
C HIS A 172 -11.33 -6.65 -16.27
N VAL A 173 -12.24 -6.78 -15.30
CA VAL A 173 -13.17 -7.91 -15.23
C VAL A 173 -14.18 -7.85 -16.38
N LEU A 174 -14.69 -6.65 -16.68
CA LEU A 174 -15.60 -6.44 -17.79
C LEU A 174 -14.95 -6.81 -19.13
N PHE A 175 -13.69 -6.41 -19.35
CA PHE A 175 -12.97 -6.80 -20.56
C PHE A 175 -12.84 -8.31 -20.70
N LEU A 176 -12.50 -9.00 -19.61
CA LEU A 176 -12.38 -10.46 -19.59
C LEU A 176 -13.74 -11.15 -19.86
N VAL A 177 -14.83 -10.62 -19.31
CA VAL A 177 -16.20 -11.09 -19.57
C VAL A 177 -16.55 -10.95 -21.05
N PHE A 178 -16.25 -9.80 -21.66
CA PHE A 178 -16.54 -9.56 -23.07
C PHE A 178 -15.73 -10.48 -23.97
N GLU A 179 -14.44 -10.67 -23.69
CA GLU A 179 -13.59 -11.60 -24.44
C GLU A 179 -14.14 -13.02 -24.38
N THR A 180 -14.46 -13.50 -23.18
CA THR A 180 -15.04 -14.83 -22.99
C THR A 180 -16.36 -15.01 -23.74
N ARG A 181 -17.23 -13.97 -23.74
CA ARG A 181 -18.51 -14.00 -24.46
C ARG A 181 -18.32 -14.06 -25.97
N ILE A 182 -17.42 -13.23 -26.51
CA ILE A 182 -17.12 -13.19 -27.95
C ILE A 182 -16.59 -14.55 -28.41
N PHE A 183 -15.61 -15.13 -27.71
CA PHE A 183 -15.07 -16.45 -28.04
C PHE A 183 -16.13 -17.55 -27.97
N ARG A 184 -16.99 -17.53 -26.94
CA ARG A 184 -18.06 -18.51 -26.81
C ARG A 184 -19.07 -18.42 -27.94
N ARG A 185 -19.42 -17.20 -28.41
CA ARG A 185 -20.30 -17.04 -29.58
C ARG A 185 -19.64 -17.53 -30.86
N MET A 186 -18.35 -17.24 -31.07
CA MET A 186 -17.59 -17.75 -32.22
C MET A 186 -17.55 -19.29 -32.22
N GLU A 187 -17.28 -19.91 -31.07
CA GLU A 187 -17.26 -21.36 -30.91
C GLU A 187 -18.63 -21.99 -31.23
N MET A 188 -19.71 -21.41 -30.71
CA MET A 188 -21.07 -21.88 -30.99
C MET A 188 -21.45 -21.72 -32.47
N GLY A 189 -21.02 -20.62 -33.11
CA GLY A 189 -21.22 -20.39 -34.54
C GLY A 189 -20.49 -21.42 -35.39
N LEU A 190 -19.24 -21.73 -35.06
CA LEU A 190 -18.44 -22.75 -35.73
C LEU A 190 -19.04 -24.15 -35.56
N LYS A 191 -19.53 -24.50 -34.36
CA LYS A 191 -20.17 -25.80 -34.10
C LYS A 191 -21.49 -26.00 -34.82
N LYS A 192 -22.28 -24.95 -35.01
CA LYS A 192 -23.60 -25.02 -35.65
C LYS A 192 -23.59 -24.79 -37.15
N GLY A 193 -22.48 -24.34 -37.72
CA GLY A 193 -22.38 -23.95 -39.14
C GLY A 193 -23.21 -22.72 -39.52
N THR A 194 -23.88 -22.08 -38.56
CA THR A 194 -24.67 -20.85 -38.75
C THR A 194 -24.20 -19.83 -37.73
N MET A 195 -23.61 -18.73 -38.20
CA MET A 195 -23.10 -17.68 -37.33
C MET A 195 -24.16 -16.59 -37.16
N ASP A 196 -24.60 -16.38 -35.92
CA ASP A 196 -25.48 -15.25 -35.58
C ASP A 196 -24.67 -13.93 -35.61
N ALA A 197 -24.60 -13.33 -36.79
CA ALA A 197 -23.85 -12.10 -37.03
C ALA A 197 -24.38 -10.92 -36.22
N GLN A 198 -25.70 -10.83 -36.03
CA GLN A 198 -26.32 -9.75 -35.28
C GLN A 198 -25.92 -9.81 -33.80
N GLY A 199 -25.94 -11.02 -33.22
CA GLY A 199 -25.50 -11.23 -31.85
C GLY A 199 -24.03 -10.86 -31.63
N LEU A 200 -23.15 -11.22 -32.57
CA LEU A 200 -21.73 -10.88 -32.51
C LEU A 200 -21.51 -9.36 -32.63
N LEU A 201 -22.23 -8.70 -33.54
CA LEU A 201 -22.12 -7.26 -33.74
C LEU A 201 -22.52 -6.48 -32.48
N TRP A 202 -23.56 -6.92 -31.77
CA TRP A 202 -23.98 -6.31 -30.51
C TRP A 202 -22.93 -6.42 -29.41
N ASP A 203 -22.30 -7.58 -29.25
CA ASP A 203 -21.23 -7.77 -28.26
C ASP A 203 -19.98 -6.93 -28.58
N LEU A 204 -19.63 -6.80 -29.86
CA LEU A 204 -18.57 -5.92 -30.32
C LEU A 204 -18.91 -4.45 -30.03
N ALA A 205 -20.10 -3.99 -30.39
CA ALA A 205 -20.55 -2.62 -30.15
C ALA A 205 -20.50 -2.25 -28.66
N LEU A 206 -20.91 -3.17 -27.78
CA LEU A 206 -20.84 -2.99 -26.34
C LEU A 206 -19.40 -2.87 -25.84
N ARG A 207 -18.48 -3.71 -26.33
CA ARG A 207 -17.04 -3.60 -26.01
C ARG A 207 -16.45 -2.26 -26.44
N TRP A 208 -16.76 -1.80 -27.65
CA TRP A 208 -16.32 -0.49 -28.16
C TRP A 208 -16.87 0.66 -27.31
N THR A 209 -18.14 0.57 -26.90
CA THR A 209 -18.75 1.57 -26.01
C THR A 209 -18.02 1.64 -24.68
N CYS A 210 -17.69 0.49 -24.07
CA CYS A 210 -16.89 0.46 -22.85
C CYS A 210 -15.49 1.05 -23.03
N LEU A 211 -14.80 0.74 -24.13
CA LEU A 211 -13.46 1.28 -24.44
C LEU A 211 -13.42 2.81 -24.51
N ILE A 212 -14.51 3.44 -24.96
CA ILE A 212 -14.62 4.90 -25.03
C ILE A 212 -15.05 5.47 -23.66
N LEU A 213 -15.95 4.78 -22.97
CA LEU A 213 -16.52 5.26 -21.70
C LEU A 213 -15.49 5.27 -20.56
N PHE A 214 -14.61 4.27 -20.45
CA PHE A 214 -13.63 4.20 -19.37
C PHE A 214 -12.63 5.38 -19.35
N PRO A 215 -12.00 5.77 -20.47
CA PRO A 215 -11.16 6.98 -20.53
C PRO A 215 -11.89 8.26 -20.13
N LEU A 216 -13.18 8.39 -20.47
CA LEU A 216 -13.98 9.54 -20.06
C LEU A 216 -14.20 9.54 -18.53
N ILE A 217 -14.50 8.36 -17.97
CA ILE A 217 -14.64 8.15 -16.53
C ILE A 217 -13.33 8.48 -15.80
N THR A 218 -12.17 8.07 -16.34
CA THR A 218 -10.87 8.33 -15.71
C THR A 218 -10.54 9.80 -15.69
N GLN A 219 -10.76 10.50 -16.82
CA GLN A 219 -10.58 11.94 -16.92
C GLN A 219 -11.49 12.71 -15.95
N TRP A 220 -12.77 12.33 -15.84
CA TRP A 220 -13.70 12.94 -14.89
C TRP A 220 -13.30 12.67 -13.45
N ASN A 221 -12.81 11.47 -13.14
CA ASN A 221 -12.35 11.13 -11.80
C ASN A 221 -11.16 11.99 -11.37
N GLU A 222 -10.24 12.35 -12.27
CA GLU A 222 -9.12 13.25 -11.93
C GLU A 222 -9.60 14.65 -11.52
N GLN A 223 -10.60 15.19 -12.21
CA GLN A 223 -11.20 16.48 -11.86
C GLN A 223 -11.89 16.44 -10.50
N ILE A 224 -12.67 15.38 -10.24
CA ILE A 224 -13.36 15.17 -8.97
C ILE A 224 -12.34 14.98 -7.85
N HIS A 225 -11.26 14.23 -8.09
CA HIS A 225 -10.20 13.98 -7.13
C HIS A 225 -9.54 15.29 -6.67
N GLN A 226 -9.21 16.20 -7.59
CA GLN A 226 -8.62 17.50 -7.23
C GLN A 226 -9.60 18.38 -6.44
N SER A 227 -10.87 18.41 -6.83
CA SER A 227 -11.92 19.16 -6.13
C SER A 227 -12.16 18.62 -4.72
N LEU A 228 -12.22 17.29 -4.58
CA LEU A 228 -12.44 16.63 -3.30
C LEU A 228 -11.22 16.78 -2.36
N ARG A 229 -10.01 16.64 -2.90
CA ARG A 229 -8.75 16.86 -2.16
C ARG A 229 -8.70 18.23 -1.52
N SER A 230 -8.89 19.29 -2.32
CA SER A 230 -8.82 20.67 -1.81
C SER A 230 -9.81 20.89 -0.66
N LYS A 231 -11.08 20.49 -0.82
CA LYS A 231 -12.11 20.63 0.21
C LYS A 231 -11.77 19.88 1.50
N ILE A 232 -11.31 18.64 1.40
CA ILE A 232 -10.98 17.82 2.57
C ILE A 232 -9.72 18.31 3.27
N VAL A 233 -8.68 18.68 2.51
CA VAL A 233 -7.45 19.24 3.08
C VAL A 233 -7.73 20.57 3.78
N HIS A 234 -8.55 21.46 3.20
CA HIS A 234 -8.96 22.70 3.86
C HIS A 234 -9.76 22.44 5.14
N TYR A 235 -10.70 21.50 5.12
CA TYR A 235 -11.47 21.12 6.30
C TYR A 235 -10.58 20.58 7.43
N PHE A 236 -9.67 19.65 7.13
CA PHE A 236 -8.76 19.10 8.14
C PHE A 236 -7.74 20.13 8.63
N ASN A 237 -7.29 21.05 7.80
CA ASN A 237 -6.44 22.16 8.23
C ASN A 237 -7.15 23.07 9.23
N ASP A 238 -8.40 23.47 8.95
CA ASP A 238 -9.20 24.26 9.89
C ASP A 238 -9.45 23.49 11.20
N TYR A 239 -9.76 22.20 11.11
CA TYR A 239 -9.96 21.34 12.28
C TYR A 239 -8.70 21.22 13.15
N ILE A 240 -7.54 20.95 12.54
CA ILE A 240 -6.24 20.86 13.24
C ILE A 240 -5.89 22.20 13.87
N LEU A 241 -6.09 23.32 13.16
CA LEU A 241 -5.84 24.66 13.68
C LEU A 241 -6.70 24.97 14.91
N ARG A 242 -8.01 24.70 14.84
CA ARG A 242 -8.92 24.89 15.98
C ARG A 242 -8.57 23.99 17.15
N ALA A 243 -8.17 22.74 16.88
CA ALA A 243 -7.71 21.82 17.92
C ALA A 243 -6.44 22.35 18.61
N ARG A 244 -5.48 22.89 17.84
CA ARG A 244 -4.26 23.50 18.39
C ARG A 244 -4.56 24.74 19.23
N LEU A 245 -5.45 25.61 18.78
CA LEU A 245 -5.84 26.83 19.52
C LEU A 245 -6.58 26.55 20.84
N LYS A 246 -7.28 25.41 20.92
CA LYS A 246 -7.98 24.98 22.15
C LYS A 246 -7.11 24.15 23.09
N SER A 247 -5.93 23.69 22.65
CA SER A 247 -5.07 22.83 23.45
C SER A 247 -4.14 23.70 24.30
N ASP A 248 -4.09 23.45 25.61
CA ASP A 248 -3.22 24.22 26.50
C ASP A 248 -1.74 24.11 26.11
N LEU A 249 -1.00 25.21 26.26
CA LEU A 249 0.42 25.36 25.92
C LEU A 249 1.32 24.17 26.33
N PRO A 250 1.24 23.62 27.58
CA PRO A 250 2.08 22.48 27.96
C PRO A 250 1.73 21.17 27.23
N THR A 251 0.47 21.01 26.80
CA THR A 251 0.02 19.85 26.02
C THR A 251 0.50 19.95 24.57
N LEU A 252 0.62 21.18 24.06
CA LEU A 252 1.14 21.44 22.72
C LEU A 252 2.63 21.06 22.63
N ASP A 253 3.43 21.46 23.61
CA ASP A 253 4.88 21.23 23.61
C ASP A 253 5.25 19.73 23.67
N ALA A 254 4.48 18.95 24.42
CA ALA A 254 4.63 17.49 24.49
C ALA A 254 4.25 16.78 23.17
N ASN A 255 3.34 17.37 22.38
CA ASN A 255 2.83 16.79 21.14
C ASN A 255 3.56 17.29 19.88
N LEU A 256 4.05 18.54 19.87
CA LEU A 256 4.77 19.16 18.76
C LEU A 256 6.00 18.35 18.32
N ASN A 257 6.70 17.72 19.28
CA ASN A 257 7.84 16.86 18.99
C ASN A 257 7.50 15.59 18.19
N ASN A 258 6.22 15.22 18.05
CA ASN A 258 5.75 14.08 17.26
C ASN A 258 4.82 14.48 16.09
N GLU A 259 4.65 15.78 15.82
CA GLU A 259 3.63 16.28 14.88
C GLU A 259 4.09 16.23 13.41
N HIS A 260 4.10 15.03 12.84
CA HIS A 260 3.93 14.85 11.38
C HIS A 260 2.45 14.71 10.97
N ILE A 261 1.51 15.06 11.87
CA ILE A 261 0.07 15.05 11.59
C ILE A 261 -0.24 16.24 10.68
N THR A 262 -0.20 15.98 9.37
CA THR A 262 -0.56 16.95 8.33
C THR A 262 -1.94 16.61 7.78
N ALA A 263 -2.71 17.61 7.36
CA ALA A 263 -4.00 17.39 6.69
C ALA A 263 -3.85 16.55 5.40
N GLU A 264 -2.69 16.66 4.74
CA GLU A 264 -2.33 15.82 3.60
C GLU A 264 -2.25 14.33 3.99
N ALA A 265 -1.66 14.00 5.15
CA ALA A 265 -1.62 12.62 5.64
C ALA A 265 -3.03 12.04 5.85
N ALA A 266 -3.98 12.84 6.34
CA ALA A 266 -5.38 12.43 6.46
C ALA A 266 -6.04 12.17 5.10
N TRP A 267 -5.80 13.04 4.11
CA TRP A 267 -6.26 12.85 2.73
C TRP A 267 -5.69 11.58 2.09
N TYR A 268 -4.37 11.35 2.21
CA TYR A 268 -3.76 10.12 1.71
C TYR A 268 -4.32 8.88 2.41
N GLY A 269 -4.54 8.93 3.72
CA GLY A 269 -5.18 7.83 4.45
C GLY A 269 -6.57 7.49 3.89
N LEU A 270 -7.38 8.52 3.59
CA LEU A 270 -8.69 8.35 2.96
C LEU A 270 -8.59 7.81 1.52
N LEU A 271 -7.64 8.32 0.73
CA LEU A 271 -7.44 7.88 -0.64
C LEU A 271 -7.11 6.38 -0.69
N ILE A 272 -6.14 5.96 0.13
CA ILE A 272 -5.72 4.57 0.15
C ILE A 272 -6.86 3.67 0.65
N LEU A 273 -7.70 4.15 1.57
CA LEU A 273 -8.91 3.44 1.96
C LEU A 273 -9.89 3.23 0.80
N VAL A 274 -10.17 4.28 0.03
CA VAL A 274 -11.10 4.16 -1.12
C VAL A 274 -10.51 3.19 -2.16
N GLN A 275 -9.20 3.29 -2.41
CA GLN A 275 -8.48 2.35 -3.28
C GLN A 275 -8.56 0.92 -2.75
N PHE A 276 -8.42 0.71 -1.44
CA PHE A 276 -8.59 -0.61 -0.83
C PHE A 276 -9.99 -1.19 -1.09
N PHE A 277 -11.05 -0.40 -0.89
CA PHE A 277 -12.41 -0.84 -1.20
C PHE A 277 -12.64 -1.11 -2.68
N ALA A 278 -12.10 -0.26 -3.56
CA ALA A 278 -12.15 -0.48 -5.01
C ALA A 278 -11.47 -1.80 -5.39
N GLN A 279 -10.24 -2.03 -4.94
CA GLN A 279 -9.52 -3.26 -5.22
C GLN A 279 -10.22 -4.49 -4.60
N ALA A 280 -10.79 -4.38 -3.39
CA ALA A 280 -11.58 -5.45 -2.80
C ALA A 280 -12.82 -5.80 -3.65
N SER A 281 -13.48 -4.77 -4.21
CA SER A 281 -14.63 -4.96 -5.10
C SER A 281 -14.23 -5.62 -6.44
N ALA A 282 -13.06 -5.29 -6.99
CA ALA A 282 -12.51 -5.95 -8.17
C ALA A 282 -12.27 -7.44 -7.92
N ILE A 283 -11.54 -7.78 -6.84
CA ILE A 283 -11.29 -9.16 -6.44
C ILE A 283 -12.62 -9.90 -6.29
N PHE A 284 -13.61 -9.30 -5.60
CA PHE A 284 -14.91 -9.92 -5.41
C PHE A 284 -15.65 -10.16 -6.73
N THR A 285 -15.53 -9.24 -7.68
CA THR A 285 -16.17 -9.35 -9.00
C THR A 285 -15.49 -10.44 -9.86
N GLU A 286 -14.16 -10.51 -9.85
CA GLU A 286 -13.40 -11.61 -10.47
C GLU A 286 -13.75 -12.95 -9.86
N LEU A 287 -13.86 -12.99 -8.53
CA LEU A 287 -14.25 -14.18 -7.77
C LEU A 287 -15.63 -14.68 -8.16
N ALA A 288 -16.60 -13.76 -8.21
CA ALA A 288 -17.97 -14.06 -8.59
C ALA A 288 -18.05 -14.55 -10.04
N PHE A 289 -17.23 -13.98 -10.93
CA PHE A 289 -17.14 -14.41 -12.31
C PHE A 289 -16.58 -15.83 -12.45
N ILE A 290 -15.46 -16.14 -11.77
CA ILE A 290 -14.87 -17.48 -11.74
C ILE A 290 -15.87 -18.48 -11.16
N LEU A 291 -16.53 -18.14 -10.06
CA LEU A 291 -17.52 -19.02 -9.42
C LEU A 291 -18.70 -19.30 -10.35
N ARG A 292 -19.16 -18.30 -11.11
CA ARG A 292 -20.24 -18.45 -12.09
C ARG A 292 -19.84 -19.40 -13.23
N ILE A 293 -18.63 -19.27 -13.76
CA ILE A 293 -18.11 -20.19 -14.80
C ILE A 293 -17.91 -21.59 -14.22
N ALA A 294 -17.34 -21.69 -13.02
CA ALA A 294 -17.12 -22.95 -12.34
C ALA A 294 -18.42 -23.73 -12.12
N ARG A 295 -19.50 -23.04 -11.76
CA ARG A 295 -20.80 -23.66 -11.51
C ARG A 295 -21.43 -24.30 -12.76
N SER A 296 -21.04 -23.89 -13.97
CA SER A 296 -21.57 -24.53 -15.19
C SER A 296 -20.92 -25.88 -15.49
N ASN A 297 -19.80 -26.22 -14.83
CA ASN A 297 -19.04 -27.44 -15.08
C ASN A 297 -19.10 -28.38 -13.86
N GLN A 298 -19.29 -29.67 -14.08
CA GLN A 298 -19.48 -30.68 -13.01
C GLN A 298 -18.30 -30.75 -12.01
N HIS A 299 -17.08 -30.38 -12.42
CA HIS A 299 -15.87 -30.34 -11.58
C HIS A 299 -15.38 -28.91 -11.25
N GLY A 300 -16.10 -27.86 -11.69
CA GLY A 300 -15.58 -26.50 -11.62
C GLY A 300 -15.43 -25.94 -10.20
N LEU A 301 -16.24 -26.42 -9.24
CA LEU A 301 -16.19 -25.91 -7.86
C LEU A 301 -14.87 -26.21 -7.15
N ILE A 302 -14.27 -27.38 -7.37
CA ILE A 302 -12.99 -27.75 -6.75
C ILE A 302 -11.88 -26.84 -7.29
N TYR A 303 -11.88 -26.59 -8.61
CA TYR A 303 -10.95 -25.66 -9.24
C TYR A 303 -11.13 -24.23 -8.71
N ALA A 304 -12.37 -23.76 -8.57
CA ALA A 304 -12.65 -22.46 -7.97
C ALA A 304 -12.11 -22.38 -6.53
N ILE A 305 -12.37 -23.37 -5.68
CA ILE A 305 -11.86 -23.37 -4.30
C ILE A 305 -10.33 -23.33 -4.28
N LEU A 306 -9.64 -24.04 -5.17
CA LEU A 306 -8.18 -24.01 -5.28
C LEU A 306 -7.65 -22.63 -5.72
N CYS A 307 -8.27 -22.02 -6.74
CA CYS A 307 -7.90 -20.70 -7.25
C CYS A 307 -8.10 -19.60 -6.20
N ILE A 308 -9.14 -19.72 -5.37
CA ILE A 308 -9.49 -18.74 -4.33
C ILE A 308 -8.71 -18.99 -3.05
N GLY A 309 -8.53 -20.26 -2.71
CA GLY A 309 -7.86 -20.70 -1.51
C GLY A 309 -6.41 -20.22 -1.49
N ARG A 310 -5.69 -20.26 -2.61
CA ARG A 310 -4.28 -19.83 -2.66
C ARG A 310 -4.04 -18.36 -2.30
N PRO A 311 -4.70 -17.36 -2.93
CA PRO A 311 -4.52 -15.96 -2.57
C PRO A 311 -5.04 -15.66 -1.16
N PHE A 312 -6.15 -16.29 -0.74
CA PHE A 312 -6.70 -16.12 0.61
C PHE A 312 -5.77 -16.69 1.69
N LEU A 313 -5.23 -17.89 1.48
CA LEU A 313 -4.24 -18.50 2.36
C LEU A 313 -2.97 -17.66 2.41
N ARG A 314 -2.51 -17.11 1.28
CA ARG A 314 -1.39 -16.15 1.28
C ARG A 314 -1.70 -14.93 2.14
N LEU A 315 -2.89 -14.33 2.01
CA LEU A 315 -3.32 -13.19 2.81
C LEU A 315 -3.31 -13.49 4.31
N ILE A 316 -3.84 -14.66 4.71
CA ILE A 316 -3.88 -15.09 6.11
C ILE A 316 -2.48 -15.42 6.64
N LEU A 317 -1.65 -16.09 5.84
CA LEU A 317 -0.31 -16.52 6.24
C LEU A 317 0.72 -15.38 6.18
N HIS A 318 0.42 -14.29 5.46
CA HIS A 318 1.31 -13.14 5.35
C HIS A 318 1.28 -12.30 6.61
N LYS A 319 2.08 -12.72 7.60
CA LYS A 319 2.35 -11.95 8.81
C LYS A 319 3.19 -10.70 8.48
N SER A 320 2.56 -9.55 8.34
CA SER A 320 3.29 -8.28 8.22
C SER A 320 3.96 -7.89 9.54
N LEU A 321 5.12 -7.23 9.49
CA LEU A 321 5.77 -6.64 10.66
C LEU A 321 4.82 -5.68 11.41
N TRP A 322 3.92 -5.00 10.68
CA TRP A 322 2.91 -4.12 11.25
C TRP A 322 1.92 -4.82 12.18
N SER A 323 1.71 -6.12 11.97
CA SER A 323 0.81 -6.91 12.81
C SER A 323 1.46 -7.35 14.13
N MET A 324 2.80 -7.31 14.19
CA MET A 324 3.58 -7.78 15.32
C MET A 324 4.08 -6.61 16.18
N PRO A 325 3.97 -6.70 17.51
CA PRO A 325 4.68 -5.77 18.38
C PRO A 325 6.18 -5.96 18.16
N HIS A 326 6.83 -4.91 17.66
CA HIS A 326 8.25 -4.92 17.39
C HIS A 326 8.88 -3.60 17.85
N VAL A 327 10.14 -3.67 18.24
CA VAL A 327 10.97 -2.51 18.55
C VAL A 327 12.06 -2.45 17.50
N VAL A 328 12.18 -1.31 16.82
CA VAL A 328 13.26 -1.06 15.87
C VAL A 328 14.30 -0.19 16.55
N GLU A 329 15.52 -0.69 16.62
CA GLU A 329 16.68 0.05 17.11
C GLU A 329 17.67 0.22 15.96
N ALA A 330 18.19 1.43 15.76
CA ALA A 330 19.31 1.63 14.84
C ALA A 330 20.61 1.31 15.57
N ILE A 331 21.32 0.27 15.12
CA ILE A 331 22.54 -0.21 15.78
C ILE A 331 23.82 0.31 15.13
N ASN A 332 23.74 0.80 13.90
CA ASN A 332 24.92 1.25 13.17
C ASN A 332 25.31 2.67 13.62
N PRO A 333 26.52 2.88 14.19
CA PRO A 333 26.94 4.18 14.70
C PRO A 333 27.12 5.23 13.59
N ASN A 334 27.53 4.81 12.40
CA ASN A 334 27.68 5.72 11.25
C ASN A 334 26.32 6.22 10.77
N PHE A 335 25.30 5.34 10.76
CA PHE A 335 23.92 5.73 10.45
C PHE A 335 23.34 6.69 11.50
N LEU A 336 23.56 6.41 12.79
CA LEU A 336 23.14 7.30 13.88
C LEU A 336 23.81 8.68 13.76
N ARG A 337 25.12 8.72 13.51
CA ARG A 337 25.87 9.95 13.28
C ARG A 337 25.34 10.71 12.07
N MET A 338 25.11 10.03 10.95
CA MET A 338 24.53 10.62 9.74
C MET A 338 23.15 11.23 10.01
N ARG A 339 22.28 10.55 10.76
CA ARG A 339 20.95 11.06 11.14
C ARG A 339 21.03 12.23 12.12
N ALA A 340 21.93 12.19 13.09
CA ALA A 340 22.16 13.31 14.00
C ALA A 340 22.63 14.57 13.25
N LEU A 341 23.59 14.43 12.32
CA LEU A 341 24.06 15.52 11.48
C LEU A 341 22.95 16.06 10.55
N GLN A 342 22.11 15.19 10.02
CA GLN A 342 20.93 15.60 9.25
C GLN A 342 19.94 16.40 10.12
N HIS A 343 19.77 16.02 11.38
CA HIS A 343 18.88 16.70 12.32
C HIS A 343 19.39 18.10 12.70
N LEU A 344 20.71 18.35 12.70
CA LEU A 344 21.26 19.71 12.86
C LEU A 344 20.83 20.67 11.73
N GLY A 345 20.36 20.15 10.60
CA GLY A 345 19.80 20.96 9.51
C GLY A 345 18.35 21.40 9.73
N THR A 346 17.68 20.99 10.81
CA THR A 346 16.30 21.43 11.10
C THR A 346 16.27 22.90 11.53
N LYS A 347 15.07 23.50 11.50
CA LYS A 347 14.88 24.92 11.84
C LYS A 347 15.34 25.27 13.24
N ASP A 348 15.29 24.30 14.16
CA ASP A 348 15.58 24.48 15.58
C ASP A 348 17.06 24.81 15.83
N PHE A 349 17.96 24.26 15.00
CA PHE A 349 19.41 24.46 15.12
C PHE A 349 19.98 25.39 14.03
N ARG A 350 19.12 25.91 13.15
CA ARG A 350 19.57 26.64 11.96
C ARG A 350 20.34 27.92 12.30
N LEU A 351 19.95 28.64 13.34
CA LEU A 351 20.65 29.87 13.76
C LEU A 351 22.06 29.57 14.29
N ASP A 352 22.20 28.53 15.10
CA ASP A 352 23.49 28.11 15.68
C ASP A 352 24.45 27.54 14.62
N VAL A 353 23.90 26.82 13.63
CA VAL A 353 24.68 26.29 12.51
C VAL A 353 25.16 27.39 11.58
N LEU A 354 24.35 28.45 11.37
CA LEU A 354 24.73 29.58 10.51
C LEU A 354 25.73 30.53 11.17
N SER A 355 25.68 30.69 12.49
CA SER A 355 26.53 31.65 13.21
C SER A 355 27.99 31.17 13.39
N SER A 356 28.25 29.87 13.29
CA SER A 356 29.52 29.25 13.69
C SER A 356 30.45 28.79 12.56
N ASP A 357 30.14 29.09 11.29
CA ASP A 357 30.84 28.56 10.09
C ASP A 357 31.05 27.03 10.11
N ILE A 358 30.22 26.30 10.87
CA ILE A 358 30.35 24.85 11.09
C ILE A 358 29.75 24.04 9.92
N VAL A 359 29.13 24.72 8.96
CA VAL A 359 28.41 24.09 7.84
C VAL A 359 29.32 23.15 7.06
N GLN A 360 30.55 23.58 6.74
CA GLN A 360 31.50 22.73 6.01
C GLN A 360 31.93 21.50 6.80
N TYR A 361 32.12 21.65 8.11
CA TYR A 361 32.43 20.53 9.00
C TYR A 361 31.29 19.51 9.05
N ILE A 362 30.03 19.96 9.20
CA ILE A 362 28.84 19.10 9.21
C ILE A 362 28.73 18.32 7.90
N ILE A 363 28.91 18.99 6.75
CA ILE A 363 28.85 18.35 5.43
C ILE A 363 29.96 17.31 5.28
N ASN A 364 31.19 17.61 5.71
CA ASN A 364 32.32 16.69 5.62
C ASN A 364 32.13 15.45 6.50
N GLU A 365 31.67 15.63 7.74
CA GLU A 365 31.38 14.51 8.65
C GLU A 365 30.17 13.69 8.19
N TYR A 366 29.17 14.32 7.56
CA TYR A 366 28.04 13.62 6.96
C TYR A 366 28.51 12.71 5.80
N ARG A 367 29.31 13.25 4.88
CA ARG A 367 29.89 12.47 3.76
C ARG A 367 30.76 11.34 4.27
N LYS A 368 31.60 11.58 5.29
CA LYS A 368 32.42 10.55 5.92
C LYS A 368 31.58 9.43 6.51
N ALA A 369 30.52 9.76 7.25
CA ALA A 369 29.58 8.77 7.78
C ALA A 369 28.87 7.97 6.67
N MET A 370 28.52 8.62 5.56
CA MET A 370 27.89 7.99 4.40
C MET A 370 28.84 7.01 3.68
N VAL A 371 30.11 7.40 3.47
CA VAL A 371 31.13 6.53 2.88
C VAL A 371 31.40 5.31 3.77
N LEU A 372 31.47 5.52 5.09
CA LEU A 372 31.65 4.43 6.06
C LEU A 372 30.43 3.50 6.17
N LEU A 373 29.24 3.97 5.79
CA LEU A 373 28.04 3.14 5.76
C LEU A 373 28.04 2.17 4.56
N GLY A 374 28.76 2.54 3.50
CA GLY A 374 28.90 1.74 2.27
C GLY A 374 27.54 1.41 1.64
N ASN A 375 27.43 0.18 1.12
CA ASN A 375 26.21 -0.31 0.47
C ASN A 375 25.21 -0.93 1.46
N THR A 376 25.32 -0.62 2.76
CA THR A 376 24.37 -1.13 3.76
C THR A 376 23.00 -0.52 3.49
N PRO A 377 21.94 -1.32 3.35
CA PRO A 377 20.63 -0.77 3.04
C PRO A 377 20.10 0.06 4.21
N ILE A 378 19.67 1.29 3.89
CA ILE A 378 19.13 2.28 4.83
C ILE A 378 17.61 2.46 4.72
N ASP A 379 16.95 1.65 3.90
CA ASP A 379 15.50 1.70 3.70
C ASP A 379 14.75 1.43 5.02
N SER A 380 13.46 1.77 5.07
CA SER A 380 12.60 1.46 6.20
C SER A 380 12.74 0.00 6.64
N PRO A 381 12.83 -0.30 7.96
CA PRO A 381 12.98 -1.67 8.47
C PRO A 381 11.86 -2.60 7.98
N VAL A 382 10.69 -2.06 7.68
CA VAL A 382 9.54 -2.78 7.12
C VAL A 382 9.84 -3.31 5.72
N ILE A 383 10.33 -2.42 4.84
CA ILE A 383 10.68 -2.76 3.46
C ILE A 383 11.82 -3.78 3.44
N LEU A 384 12.82 -3.60 4.32
CA LEU A 384 13.95 -4.54 4.44
C LEU A 384 13.50 -5.93 4.90
N HIS A 385 12.56 -6.00 5.84
CA HIS A 385 12.00 -7.26 6.28
C HIS A 385 11.19 -7.96 5.18
N GLU A 386 10.35 -7.21 4.45
CA GLU A 386 9.60 -7.74 3.32
C GLU A 386 10.53 -8.29 2.24
N ARG A 387 11.60 -7.56 1.90
CA ARG A 387 12.63 -8.01 0.94
C ARG A 387 13.36 -9.27 1.44
N PHE A 388 13.70 -9.31 2.73
CA PHE A 388 14.33 -10.49 3.34
C PHE A 388 13.41 -11.72 3.32
N ARG A 389 12.12 -11.52 3.60
CA ARG A 389 11.13 -12.60 3.59
C ARG A 389 10.81 -13.07 2.17
N SER A 390 10.66 -12.16 1.21
CA SER A 390 10.36 -12.49 -0.18
C SER A 390 11.47 -13.37 -0.77
N SER A 391 12.74 -13.00 -0.55
CA SER A 391 13.90 -13.78 -0.99
C SER A 391 13.86 -15.23 -0.48
N ARG A 392 13.52 -15.46 0.80
CA ARG A 392 13.34 -16.82 1.35
C ARG A 392 12.19 -17.58 0.69
N SER A 393 11.07 -16.91 0.41
CA SER A 393 9.92 -17.55 -0.23
C SER A 393 10.21 -17.97 -1.68
N HIS A 394 11.00 -17.18 -2.42
CA HIS A 394 11.41 -17.52 -3.79
C HIS A 394 12.28 -18.77 -3.82
N ILE A 395 13.18 -18.94 -2.85
CA ILE A 395 14.03 -20.14 -2.74
C ILE A 395 13.17 -21.38 -2.42
N ALA A 396 12.24 -21.28 -1.47
CA ALA A 396 11.37 -22.40 -1.10
C ALA A 396 10.46 -22.85 -2.25
N VAL A 397 9.89 -21.89 -3.00
CA VAL A 397 9.05 -22.20 -4.17
C VAL A 397 9.89 -22.82 -5.29
N SER A 398 11.09 -22.29 -5.56
CA SER A 398 11.98 -22.85 -6.59
C SER A 398 12.40 -24.27 -6.25
N LEU A 399 12.73 -24.57 -4.99
CA LEU A 399 13.05 -25.93 -4.55
C LEU A 399 11.86 -26.90 -4.68
N THR A 400 10.64 -26.43 -4.39
CA THR A 400 9.42 -27.24 -4.54
C THR A 400 9.12 -27.55 -6.01
N VAL A 401 9.39 -26.60 -6.92
CA VAL A 401 9.22 -26.81 -8.37
C VAL A 401 10.31 -27.73 -8.92
N CYS A 402 11.55 -27.68 -8.42
CA CYS A 402 12.62 -28.60 -8.84
C CYS A 402 12.45 -30.05 -8.32
N LEU A 403 11.69 -30.25 -7.23
CA LEU A 403 11.45 -31.58 -6.65
C LEU A 403 10.26 -32.32 -7.26
N ARG A 404 9.55 -31.69 -8.21
CA ARG A 404 8.37 -32.24 -8.87
C ARG A 404 8.63 -32.37 -10.35
#